data_AF-A0A9E3GBF9-F1
#
_entry.id   AF-A0A9E3GBF9-F1
#
_cell.length_a   1.000
_cell.length_b   1.000
_cell.length_c   1.000
_cell.angle_alpha   90.00
_cell.angle_beta   90.00
_cell.angle_gamma   90.00
#
_symmetry.space_group_name_H-M   'P 1'
#
loop_
_entity.id
_entity.type
_entity.pdbx_description
1 polymer ?
#
loop_
_entity_poly.entity_id
_entity_poly.type
_entity_poly.pdbx_seq_one_letter_code
_entity_poly.pdbx_strand_id
1 'polypeptide(L)' 'MTSQLCGVGRLLAHRRGVPVRPRGLDAIDGTPVIDIKPYMSEFGPRGPLRQPQGATELMKHYWD' A
#
# COMPACT_ATOMS: atom_id res chain seq x y z
N MET A 1 16.04 -2.95 -14.87
CA MET A 1 15.64 -2.47 -13.53
C MET A 1 14.21 -2.88 -13.30
N THR A 2 13.98 -3.95 -12.54
CA THR A 2 12.62 -4.39 -12.21
C THR A 2 12.17 -3.58 -11.00
N SER A 3 11.32 -2.57 -11.20
CA SER A 3 10.76 -1.82 -10.07
C SER A 3 9.77 -2.72 -9.32
N GLN A 4 10.02 -2.95 -8.04
CA GLN A 4 9.06 -3.61 -7.17
C GLN A 4 8.01 -2.59 -6.71
N LEU A 5 6.72 -2.89 -6.89
CA LEU A 5 5.63 -2.13 -6.29
C LEU A 5 5.51 -2.54 -4.81
N CYS A 6 5.49 -1.55 -3.91
CA CYS A 6 5.20 -1.73 -2.50
C CYS A 6 4.03 -0.82 -2.13
N GLY A 7 2.96 -1.40 -1.60
CA GLY A 7 1.72 -0.69 -1.26
C GLY A 7 1.24 -1.03 0.15
N VAL A 8 0.45 -0.12 0.73
CA VAL A 8 -0.17 -0.30 2.05
C VAL A 8 -1.68 -0.44 1.87
N GLY A 9 -2.19 -1.66 2.11
CA GLY A 9 -3.62 -1.96 2.05
C GLY A 9 -4.23 -2.18 3.43
N ARG A 10 -5.53 -1.91 3.58
CA ARG A 10 -6.27 -2.24 4.79
C ARG A 10 -6.81 -3.66 4.72
N LEU A 11 -6.51 -4.46 5.74
CA LEU A 11 -7.14 -5.76 5.95
C LEU A 11 -8.25 -5.66 7.00
N LEU A 12 -9.42 -6.26 6.71
CA LEU A 12 -10.55 -6.31 7.64
C LEU A 12 -10.45 -7.43 8.67
N ALA A 13 -9.96 -8.60 8.24
CA ALA A 13 -9.77 -9.76 9.07
C ALA A 13 -8.69 -10.66 8.46
N HIS A 14 -7.89 -11.29 9.30
CA HIS A 14 -6.93 -12.32 8.90
C HIS A 14 -7.25 -13.62 9.64
N ARG A 15 -7.30 -14.74 8.90
CA ARG A 15 -7.36 -16.09 9.46
C ARG A 15 -6.46 -17.01 8.63
N ARG A 16 -5.79 -17.95 9.31
CA ARG A 16 -4.98 -18.96 8.62
C ARG A 16 -5.83 -19.77 7.66
N GLY A 17 -5.29 -20.03 6.47
CA GLY A 17 -5.97 -20.81 5.42
C GLY A 17 -7.07 -20.06 4.67
N VAL A 18 -7.36 -18.79 5.00
CA VAL A 18 -8.36 -17.98 4.30
C VAL A 18 -7.67 -16.95 3.41
N PRO A 19 -8.06 -16.83 2.13
CA PRO A 19 -7.55 -15.78 1.25
C PRO A 19 -7.76 -14.39 1.84
N VAL A 20 -6.68 -13.60 1.84
CA VAL A 20 -6.67 -12.22 2.30
C VAL A 20 -7.21 -11.34 1.17
N ARG A 21 -8.21 -10.51 1.45
CA ARG A 21 -8.75 -9.52 0.51
C ARG A 21 -8.49 -8.11 1.06
N PRO A 22 -7.37 -7.47 0.67
CA PRO A 22 -7.09 -6.11 1.09
C PRO A 22 -8.01 -5.12 0.36
N ARG A 23 -8.25 -3.97 0.99
CA ARG A 23 -8.84 -2.79 0.33
C ARG A 23 -7.77 -1.73 0.15
N GLY A 24 -7.85 -1.00 -0.97
CA GLY A 24 -6.96 0.11 -1.26
C GLY A 24 -5.55 -0.29 -1.70
N LEU A 25 -5.39 -1.50 -2.27
CA LEU A 25 -4.17 -1.86 -3.01
C LEU A 25 -4.37 -1.50 -4.49
N ASP A 26 -3.36 -0.90 -5.10
CA ASP A 26 -3.36 -0.40 -6.49
C ASP A 26 -2.64 -1.35 -7.46
N ALA A 27 -2.62 -2.65 -7.15
CA ALA A 27 -2.01 -3.67 -7.99
C ALA A 27 -2.97 -4.15 -9.09
N ILE A 28 -2.42 -4.40 -10.28
CA ILE A 28 -3.15 -5.03 -11.39
C ILE A 28 -3.51 -6.47 -11.01
N ASP A 29 -4.65 -6.96 -11.47
CA ASP A 29 -5.06 -8.35 -11.25
C ASP A 29 -4.00 -9.35 -11.74
N GLY A 30 -3.78 -10.41 -10.97
CA GLY A 30 -2.73 -11.39 -11.23
C GLY A 30 -1.30 -10.95 -10.91
N THR A 31 -1.07 -9.72 -10.42
CA THR A 31 0.26 -9.29 -9.96
C THR A 31 0.77 -10.24 -8.85
N PRO A 32 1.95 -10.88 -9.01
CA PRO A 32 2.48 -11.78 -7.99
C PRO A 32 2.74 -11.08 -6.66
N VAL A 33 2.25 -11.68 -5.57
CA VAL A 33 2.56 -11.23 -4.22
C VAL A 33 3.87 -11.87 -3.77
N ILE A 34 4.87 -11.06 -3.45
CA ILE A 34 6.20 -11.53 -3.03
C ILE A 34 6.30 -11.67 -1.51
N ASP A 35 5.68 -10.76 -0.75
CA ASP A 35 5.73 -10.73 0.71
C ASP A 35 4.53 -9.95 1.28
N ILE A 36 4.12 -10.28 2.51
CA ILE A 36 3.07 -9.57 3.25
C ILE A 36 3.58 -9.32 4.67
N LYS A 37 3.59 -8.07 5.11
CA LYS A 37 3.99 -7.68 6.46
C LYS A 37 2.96 -6.74 7.10
N PRO A 38 2.79 -6.78 8.44
CA PRO A 38 2.01 -5.77 9.13
C PRO A 38 2.68 -4.39 8.96
N TYR A 39 1.87 -3.37 8.67
CA TYR A 39 2.32 -1.99 8.75
C TYR A 39 2.46 -1.59 10.22
N MET A 40 3.65 -1.15 10.61
CA MET A 40 3.96 -0.59 11.93
C MET A 40 4.29 0.89 11.75
N SER A 41 3.87 1.75 12.68
CA SER A 41 4.15 3.18 12.63
C SER A 41 5.66 3.47 12.56
N GLU A 42 6.45 2.60 13.20
CA GLU A 42 7.92 2.61 13.22
C GLU A 42 8.55 2.32 11.85
N PHE A 43 7.81 1.73 10.92
CA PHE A 43 8.23 1.53 9.52
C PHE A 43 7.90 2.73 8.62
N GLY A 44 7.26 3.77 9.16
CA GLY A 44 7.03 5.02 8.44
C GLY A 44 8.34 5.75 8.07
N PRO A 45 8.26 6.78 7.19
CA PRO A 45 9.40 7.63 6.89
C PRO A 45 10.03 8.21 8.16
N ARG A 46 11.36 8.19 8.24
CA ARG A 46 12.10 8.83 9.32
C ARG A 46 12.30 10.31 8.99
N GLY A 47 11.88 11.19 9.91
CA GLY A 47 12.00 12.64 9.75
C GLY A 47 10.87 13.27 8.92
N PRO A 48 11.01 14.54 8.50
CA PRO A 48 9.97 15.25 7.78
C PRO A 48 9.63 14.61 6.43
N LEU A 49 8.35 14.35 6.18
CA LEU A 49 7.86 13.89 4.88
C LEU A 49 7.91 15.04 3.87
N ARG A 50 8.53 14.81 2.71
CA ARG A 50 8.54 15.75 1.58
C ARG A 50 7.89 15.09 0.38
N GLN A 51 6.90 15.75 -0.20
CA GLN A 51 6.26 15.34 -1.45
C GLN A 51 6.09 16.57 -2.36
N PRO A 52 6.18 16.41 -3.68
CA PRO A 52 5.89 17.51 -4.60
C PRO A 52 4.40 17.89 -4.51
N GLN A 53 4.09 19.18 -4.65
CA GLN A 53 2.71 19.66 -4.57
C GLN A 53 1.80 18.95 -5.60
N GLY A 54 2.30 18.67 -6.80
CA GLY A 54 1.56 17.94 -7.83
C GLY A 54 1.10 16.54 -7.39
N ALA A 55 1.83 15.86 -6.51
CA ALA A 55 1.38 14.58 -5.96
C ALA A 55 0.21 14.78 -4.98
N THR A 56 0.22 15.85 -4.18
CA THR A 56 -0.92 16.22 -3.33
C THR A 56 -2.16 16.49 -4.16
N GLU A 57 -2.03 17.32 -5.20
CA GLU A 57 -3.16 17.68 -6.07
C GLU A 57 -3.72 16.46 -6.81
N LEU A 58 -2.84 15.59 -7.34
CA LEU A 58 -3.23 14.34 -8.00
C LEU A 58 -4.05 13.44 -7.07
N MET A 59 -3.65 13.34 -5.80
CA MET A 59 -4.25 12.41 -4.85
C MET A 59 -5.51 12.94 -4.16
N LYS A 60 -5.89 14.22 -4.37
CA LYS A 60 -6.95 14.92 -3.63
C LYS A 60 -8.31 14.22 -3.67
N HIS A 61 -8.63 13.55 -4.78
CA HIS A 61 -9.89 12.86 -5.03
C HIS A 61 -9.70 11.37 -5.35
N TYR A 62 -8.53 10.81 -5.00
CA TYR A 62 -8.16 9.45 -5.42
C TYR A 62 -9.04 8.37 -4.77
N TRP A 63 -9.61 8.65 -3.60
CA TRP A 63 -10.43 7.71 -2.83
C TRP A 63 -11.91 8.11 -2.73
N ASP A 64 -12.31 9.17 -3.43
CA ASP A 64 -13.73 9.56 -3.56
C ASP A 64 -14.48 8.50 -4.39
#